data_AF-A0A2W2EDL9-F1
#
_entry.id   AF-A0A2W2EDL9-F1
#
_cell.length_a   1.000
_cell.length_b   1.000
_cell.length_c   1.000
_cell.angle_alpha   90.00
_cell.angle_beta   90.00
_cell.angle_gamma   90.00
#
_symmetry.space_group_name_H-M   'P 1'
#
loop_
_entity.id
_entity.type
_entity.pdbx_description
1 polymer ?
#
loop_
_entity_poly.entity_id
_entity_poly.type
_entity_poly.pdbx_seq_one_letter_code
_entity_poly.pdbx_strand_id
1 'polypeptide(L)'
;MAQRRVARYVHVNGRVYAPGDVVSDEDAKLIRNPSVWQAEDDGQEDTVVPGPGQATPTTTDPAATGGAPAQPQRPAKSATKDAWRTYLENDGVPPAELEGKTRDELIALADQRERPE
;
A
#
# COMPACT_ATOMS: atom_id res chain seq x y z
N MET A 1 -12.89 -24.41 -13.83
CA MET A 1 -11.95 -23.31 -14.06
C MET A 1 -11.72 -22.65 -12.71
N ALA A 2 -10.54 -22.79 -12.09
CA ALA A 2 -10.28 -22.22 -10.77
C ALA A 2 -9.89 -20.74 -10.91
N GLN A 3 -10.84 -19.85 -10.66
CA GLN A 3 -10.62 -18.41 -10.61
C GLN A 3 -10.07 -18.05 -9.23
N ARG A 4 -8.90 -17.42 -9.16
CA ARG A 4 -8.29 -17.02 -7.88
C ARG A 4 -8.37 -15.52 -7.71
N ARG A 5 -8.82 -15.08 -6.54
CA ARG A 5 -8.88 -13.67 -6.18
C ARG A 5 -7.61 -13.24 -5.48
N VAL A 6 -7.15 -12.03 -5.74
CA VAL A 6 -5.99 -11.49 -5.03
C VAL A 6 -6.42 -10.82 -3.73
N ALA A 7 -5.65 -11.00 -2.66
CA ALA A 7 -5.85 -10.34 -1.38
C ALA A 7 -5.30 -8.91 -1.35
N ARG A 8 -4.42 -8.57 -2.30
CA ARG A 8 -3.67 -7.31 -2.35
C ARG A 8 -3.41 -6.89 -3.79
N TYR A 9 -3.03 -5.63 -3.99
CA TYR A 9 -2.62 -5.13 -5.29
C TYR A 9 -1.45 -5.92 -5.86
N VAL A 10 -1.61 -6.45 -7.07
CA VAL A 10 -0.56 -7.18 -7.79
C VAL A 10 -0.52 -6.83 -9.25
N HIS A 11 0.69 -6.65 -9.76
CA HIS A 11 0.95 -6.34 -11.15
C HIS A 11 1.39 -7.63 -11.86
N VAL A 12 0.63 -8.06 -12.86
CA VAL A 12 0.98 -9.23 -13.69
C VAL A 12 0.89 -8.82 -15.15
N ASN A 13 1.98 -9.04 -15.90
CA ASN A 13 2.02 -8.80 -17.34
C ASN A 13 1.54 -7.39 -17.76
N GLY A 14 1.89 -6.37 -16.96
CA GLY A 14 1.48 -4.98 -17.19
C GLY A 14 0.04 -4.65 -16.81
N ARG A 15 -0.73 -5.60 -16.28
CA ARG A 15 -2.08 -5.40 -15.71
C ARG A 15 -2.00 -5.31 -14.19
N VAL A 16 -2.82 -4.45 -13.61
CA VAL A 16 -2.95 -4.28 -12.16
C VAL A 16 -4.24 -4.93 -11.70
N TYR A 17 -4.11 -5.90 -10.81
CA TYR A 17 -5.21 -6.57 -10.14
C TYR A 17 -5.38 -5.98 -8.74
N ALA A 18 -6.56 -5.47 -8.44
CA ALA A 18 -6.91 -4.91 -7.14
C ALA A 18 -7.35 -6.01 -6.16
N PRO A 19 -7.32 -5.79 -4.83
CA PRO A 19 -7.85 -6.75 -3.87
C PRO A 19 -9.29 -7.16 -4.19
N GLY A 20 -9.56 -8.47 -4.23
CA GLY A 20 -10.83 -9.07 -4.63
C GLY A 20 -10.99 -9.32 -6.12
N ASP A 21 -10.09 -8.78 -6.96
CA ASP A 21 -10.13 -8.97 -8.41
C ASP A 21 -9.77 -10.40 -8.81
N VAL A 22 -10.40 -10.88 -9.89
CA VAL A 22 -10.29 -12.27 -10.34
C VAL A 22 -9.16 -12.39 -11.36
N VAL A 23 -8.15 -13.17 -11.01
CA VAL A 23 -7.01 -13.42 -11.89
C VAL A 23 -7.26 -14.67 -12.73
N SER A 24 -6.95 -14.55 -14.02
CA SER A 24 -6.99 -15.67 -14.97
C SER A 24 -5.88 -16.69 -14.67
N ASP A 25 -6.07 -17.96 -15.03
CA ASP A 25 -5.11 -19.03 -14.72
C ASP A 25 -3.70 -18.78 -15.31
N GLU A 26 -3.63 -18.18 -16.50
CA GLU A 26 -2.37 -17.79 -17.14
C GLU A 26 -1.57 -16.78 -16.30
N ASP A 27 -2.25 -15.78 -15.74
CA ASP A 27 -1.64 -14.77 -14.87
C ASP A 27 -1.39 -15.32 -13.46
N ALA A 28 -2.23 -16.24 -12.98
CA ALA A 28 -2.07 -16.87 -11.68
C ALA A 28 -0.81 -17.75 -11.61
N LYS A 29 -0.42 -18.39 -12.72
CA LYS A 29 0.84 -19.14 -12.83
C LYS A 29 2.09 -18.25 -12.65
N LEU A 30 1.97 -16.96 -12.94
CA LEU A 30 3.06 -15.99 -12.78
C LEU A 30 3.20 -15.52 -11.33
N ILE A 31 2.11 -15.55 -10.56
CA ILE A 31 2.10 -15.19 -9.14
C ILE A 31 2.54 -16.41 -8.31
N ARG A 32 3.84 -16.50 -8.04
CA ARG A 32 4.43 -17.55 -7.20
C ARG A 32 4.27 -17.31 -5.69
N ASN A 33 3.89 -16.11 -5.28
CA ASN A 33 3.77 -15.76 -3.87
C ASN A 33 2.37 -16.14 -3.35
N PRO A 34 2.24 -17.13 -2.45
CA PRO A 34 0.93 -17.60 -1.99
C PRO A 34 0.17 -16.54 -1.19
N SER A 35 0.85 -15.61 -0.52
CA SER A 35 0.23 -14.52 0.26
C SER A 35 -0.40 -13.42 -0.61
N VAL A 36 -0.29 -13.52 -1.94
CA VAL A 36 -1.05 -12.68 -2.87
C VAL A 36 -2.49 -13.14 -2.99
N TRP A 37 -2.78 -14.40 -2.73
CA TRP A 37 -4.10 -14.97 -2.93
C TRP A 37 -5.00 -14.70 -1.72
N GLN A 38 -6.25 -14.37 -2.00
CA GLN A 38 -7.28 -14.33 -0.97
C GLN A 38 -7.43 -15.76 -0.46
N ALA A 39 -7.34 -15.94 0.87
CA ALA A 39 -7.74 -17.19 1.48
C ALA A 39 -9.20 -17.45 1.08
N GLU A 40 -9.49 -18.66 0.62
CA GLU A 40 -10.86 -19.12 0.39
C GLU A 40 -11.54 -19.16 1.77
N ASP A 41 -12.05 -18.02 2.21
CA ASP A 41 -12.89 -17.89 3.39
C ASP A 41 -14.26 -18.43 2.97
N ASP A 42 -14.48 -19.70 3.26
CA ASP A 42 -15.72 -20.42 3.06
C ASP A 42 -16.79 -19.77 3.97
N GLY A 43 -17.52 -18.81 3.40
CA GLY A 43 -18.84 -18.38 3.86
C GLY A 43 -18.95 -17.72 5.24
N GLN A 44 -18.59 -16.44 5.36
CA GLN A 44 -19.28 -15.56 6.29
C GLN A 44 -20.05 -14.47 5.55
N GLU A 45 -21.33 -14.75 5.39
CA GLU A 45 -22.38 -13.78 5.13
C GLU A 45 -22.42 -12.72 6.25
N ASP A 46 -22.49 -11.46 5.83
CA ASP A 46 -23.09 -10.29 6.48
C ASP A 46 -23.37 -10.37 8.00
N THR A 47 -22.64 -9.56 8.78
CA THR A 47 -23.26 -8.91 9.94
C THR A 47 -22.74 -7.48 10.04
N VAL A 48 -23.51 -6.57 9.46
CA VAL A 48 -23.54 -5.15 9.82
C VAL A 48 -23.93 -5.05 11.31
N VAL A 49 -23.00 -4.68 12.18
CA VAL A 49 -23.32 -4.21 13.55
C VAL A 49 -23.12 -2.69 13.57
N PRO A 50 -24.18 -1.86 13.41
CA PRO A 50 -24.07 -0.44 13.68
C PRO A 50 -24.15 -0.25 15.21
N GLY A 51 -23.00 -0.14 15.87
CA GLY A 51 -22.94 0.31 17.25
C GLY A 51 -23.22 1.82 17.32
N PRO A 52 -24.20 2.30 18.12
CA PRO A 52 -24.45 3.72 18.26
C PRO A 52 -23.47 4.30 19.29
N GLY A 53 -22.42 4.99 18.84
CA GLY A 53 -21.63 5.83 19.75
C GLY A 53 -20.22 6.20 19.28
N GLN A 54 -20.11 7.38 18.66
CA GLN A 54 -18.94 8.31 18.65
C GLN A 54 -17.64 7.78 18.00
N ALA A 55 -17.05 8.37 16.96
CA ALA A 55 -16.98 9.78 16.58
C ALA A 55 -16.91 9.98 15.05
N THR A 56 -17.27 11.19 14.66
CA THR A 56 -17.48 11.74 13.32
C THR A 56 -16.38 11.48 12.28
N PRO A 57 -16.73 11.18 11.00
CA PRO A 57 -15.81 11.33 9.88
C PRO A 57 -15.63 12.83 9.58
N THR A 58 -14.49 13.40 9.93
CA THR A 58 -14.09 14.69 9.36
C THR A 58 -13.54 14.44 7.97
N THR A 59 -14.37 14.71 6.98
CA THR A 59 -14.01 14.97 5.59
C THR A 59 -12.76 15.82 5.47
N THR A 60 -11.80 15.39 4.64
CA THR A 60 -11.11 16.27 3.69
C THR A 60 -10.78 15.43 2.46
N ASP A 61 -11.74 15.38 1.54
CA ASP A 61 -11.41 15.40 0.12
C ASP A 61 -10.83 16.78 -0.19
N PRO A 62 -9.75 16.84 -0.97
CA PRO A 62 -9.68 17.85 -2.01
C PRO A 62 -9.41 17.17 -3.34
N ALA A 63 -10.39 17.21 -4.23
CA ALA A 63 -10.20 17.07 -5.65
C ALA A 63 -8.99 17.91 -6.15
N ALA A 64 -8.01 17.24 -6.75
CA ALA A 64 -7.05 17.81 -7.70
C ALA A 64 -6.69 16.70 -8.70
N THR A 65 -7.28 16.70 -9.89
CA THR A 65 -6.67 17.23 -11.13
C THR A 65 -5.45 16.41 -11.59
N GLY A 66 -5.66 15.60 -12.63
CA GLY A 66 -4.70 15.33 -13.72
C GLY A 66 -3.28 14.83 -13.41
N GLY A 67 -2.97 13.63 -13.91
CA GLY A 67 -1.69 13.27 -14.55
C GLY A 67 -0.36 13.63 -13.87
N ALA A 68 0.29 12.64 -13.26
CA ALA A 68 1.76 12.48 -13.19
C ALA A 68 2.07 11.08 -12.63
N PRO A 69 3.20 10.42 -13.00
CA PRO A 69 3.59 9.17 -12.35
C PRO A 69 3.68 9.41 -10.84
N ALA A 70 2.95 8.60 -10.07
CA ALA A 70 2.81 8.74 -8.63
C ALA A 70 4.19 8.82 -7.96
N GLN A 71 4.59 10.02 -7.53
CA GLN A 71 5.69 10.14 -6.59
C GLN A 71 5.30 9.37 -5.32
N PRO A 72 6.22 8.62 -4.70
CA PRO A 72 5.94 7.96 -3.44
C PRO A 72 5.39 9.01 -2.46
N GLN A 73 4.26 8.73 -1.83
CA GLN A 73 3.68 9.67 -0.86
C GLN A 73 4.41 9.57 0.46
N ARG A 74 4.74 10.73 1.04
CA ARG A 74 5.38 10.83 2.35
C ARG A 74 4.50 10.14 3.41
N PRO A 75 5.05 9.18 4.19
CA PRO A 75 4.31 8.57 5.28
C PRO A 75 3.91 9.62 6.32
N ALA A 76 2.84 9.34 7.07
CA ALA A 76 2.51 10.13 8.26
C ALA A 76 3.68 10.08 9.27
N LYS A 77 3.91 11.16 10.04
CA LYS A 77 4.94 11.18 11.09
C LYS A 77 4.76 10.07 12.15
N SER A 78 3.54 9.58 12.32
CA SER A 78 3.20 8.43 13.18
C SER A 78 3.41 7.06 12.53
N ALA A 79 3.77 7.00 11.24
CA ALA A 79 3.98 5.76 10.53
C ALA A 79 5.18 4.97 11.09
N THR A 80 5.17 3.67 10.81
CA THR A 80 6.20 2.76 11.28
C THR A 80 7.55 3.05 10.64
N LYS A 81 8.64 2.64 11.31
CA LYS A 81 10.01 2.72 10.77
C LYS A 81 10.12 2.07 9.38
N ASP A 82 9.39 0.98 9.19
CA ASP A 82 9.35 0.23 7.93
C ASP A 82 8.74 1.06 6.80
N ALA A 83 7.61 1.73 7.05
CA ALA A 83 6.97 2.64 6.09
C ALA A 83 7.89 3.80 5.68
N TRP A 84 8.66 4.35 6.63
CA TRP A 84 9.66 5.38 6.33
C TRP A 84 10.85 4.86 5.54
N ARG A 85 11.31 3.63 5.78
CA ARG A 85 12.35 3.01 4.95
C ARG A 85 11.86 2.82 3.53
N THR A 86 10.71 2.18 3.34
CA THR A 86 10.15 1.93 2.02
C THR A 86 9.93 3.23 1.25
N TYR A 87 9.50 4.31 1.92
CA TYR A 87 9.40 5.63 1.28
C TYR A 87 10.74 6.14 0.76
N LEU A 88 11.79 6.12 1.59
CA LEU A 88 13.12 6.59 1.21
C LEU A 88 13.78 5.69 0.16
N GLU A 89 13.54 4.38 0.18
CA GLU A 89 13.97 3.45 -0.87
C GLU A 89 13.34 3.80 -2.22
N ASN A 90 12.04 4.14 -2.22
CA ASN A 90 11.34 4.58 -3.42
C ASN A 90 11.76 6.00 -3.87
N ASP A 91 12.22 6.85 -2.94
CA ASP A 91 12.84 8.17 -3.22
C ASP A 91 14.27 8.05 -3.78
N GLY A 92 14.82 6.84 -3.81
CA GLY A 92 16.15 6.55 -4.36
C GLY A 92 17.28 6.56 -3.33
N VAL A 93 16.96 6.52 -2.03
CA VAL A 93 17.97 6.35 -0.97
C VAL A 93 18.36 4.87 -0.88
N PRO A 94 19.67 4.53 -0.94
CA PRO A 94 20.10 3.15 -0.88
C PRO A 94 19.82 2.55 0.51
N PRO A 95 19.43 1.26 0.59
CA PRO A 95 19.06 0.61 1.85
C PRO A 95 20.19 0.61 2.88
N ALA A 96 21.45 0.67 2.44
CA ALA A 96 22.62 0.80 3.31
C ALA A 96 22.62 2.08 4.16
N GLU A 97 22.07 3.19 3.64
CA GLU A 97 21.93 4.43 4.42
C GLU A 97 20.72 4.39 5.35
N LEU A 98 19.73 3.55 5.07
CA LEU A 98 18.52 3.39 5.87
C LEU A 98 18.71 2.34 6.97
N GLU A 99 19.67 1.44 6.80
CA GLU A 99 20.04 0.43 7.77
C GLU A 99 20.59 1.09 9.06
N GLY A 100 20.25 0.55 10.22
CA GLY A 100 20.61 1.17 11.51
C GLY A 100 19.83 2.43 11.91
N LYS A 101 19.31 3.24 10.97
CA LYS A 101 18.58 4.49 11.31
C LYS A 101 17.27 4.25 12.07
N THR A 102 16.97 5.11 13.02
CA THR A 102 15.70 5.12 13.77
C THR A 102 14.60 5.78 12.93
N ARG A 103 13.33 5.59 13.32
CA ARG A 103 12.19 6.22 12.64
C ARG A 103 12.37 7.74 12.52
N ASP A 104 12.75 8.39 13.62
CA ASP A 104 12.93 9.84 13.68
C ASP A 104 14.09 10.32 12.77
N GLU A 105 15.16 9.55 12.64
CA GLU A 105 16.24 9.83 11.67
C GLU A 105 15.79 9.67 10.21
N LEU A 106 14.93 8.69 9.92
CA LEU A 106 14.35 8.53 8.58
C LEU A 106 13.40 9.70 8.23
N ILE A 107 12.61 10.16 9.20
CA ILE A 107 11.75 11.34 9.04
C ILE A 107 12.59 12.59 8.77
N ALA A 108 13.67 12.79 9.52
CA ALA A 108 14.57 13.92 9.33
C ALA A 108 15.29 13.86 7.97
N LEU A 109 15.70 12.67 7.53
CA LEU A 109 16.32 12.47 6.21
C LEU A 109 15.35 12.80 5.07
N ALA A 110 14.08 12.41 5.20
CA ALA A 110 13.04 12.78 4.25
C ALA A 110 12.80 14.30 4.23
N ASP A 111 12.67 14.93 5.41
CA ASP A 111 12.42 16.38 5.53
C ASP A 111 13.57 17.23 4.95
N GLN A 112 14.81 16.76 5.11
CA GLN A 112 15.99 17.40 4.54
C GLN A 112 16.00 17.38 3.00
N ARG A 113 15.42 16.34 2.38
CA ARG A 113 15.33 16.20 0.92
C ARG A 113 14.15 16.95 0.32
N GLU A 114 13.08 17.15 1.10
CA GLU A 114 11.87 17.88 0.68
C GLU A 114 11.99 19.41 0.80
N ARG A 115 13.09 19.95 1.33
CA ARG A 115 13.38 21.39 1.29
C ARG A 115 14.10 21.73 -0.01
N PRO A 116 13.41 22.22 -1.06
CA PRO A 116 14.09 22.87 -2.17
C PRO A 116 14.72 24.17 -1.66
N GLU A 117 16.00 24.37 -1.99
CA GLU A 117 16.70 25.65 -1.84
C GLU A 117 16.21 26.71 -2.83
#